data_AF-A0A935WE78-F1
#
_entry.id   AF-A0A935WE78-F1
#
_cell.length_a   1.000
_cell.length_b   1.000
_cell.length_c   1.000
_cell.angle_alpha   90.00
_cell.angle_beta   90.00
_cell.angle_gamma   90.00
#
_symmetry.space_group_name_H-M   'P 1'
#
loop_
_entity.id
_entity.type
_entity.pdbx_description
1 polymer ?
#
loop_
_entity_poly.entity_id
_entity_poly.type
_entity_poly.pdbx_seq_one_letter_code
_entity_poly.pdbx_strand_id
1 'polypeptide(L)'
;MSSTMTRLVRRWNGGARSALLMSALFLAACSEDGTGPVGGHPDAPVAAVEVGPTTLTLGLGSSAQLTATPKAADGEELPDRAVTWSSTRADIATVSAAGVVTAVAQGNAIIRATSEGKAGQSAVTVTIIPVASVTLNPATAALVVGGTQQLGATTKDAQGQPLNGRAVTWSSSNPAVATVSATGLVTAIAAGAAQVRATSEGQWAEAAIKVTSGQATVASVELDAATVSLAEAATRRLVATVKDANGEVLTGLGLQWKTSDPNVATVQADGTVLGMRPGQATITVKVAGVQAQAVATITASHAWDLTYDEAGRGPQRLDISQAGAAAQAILPAGVTGSDLVASPDGSVYVFSGVAHNEAGLYLIDSDGTNLRRLTITPLDLPDLEPAWSPDGLWISFTRWSAGSGNDIWIIAASGGMLPINLTADRGGYQQTAATWSPEAIGRIAYVDQGNNEYRIWTMNADGSDKRVITTGGDRMPTWSPDGTTIAFQKSGVATFGDIWLVDATGGNERALLPAPLPGPRSAPAWSPDGALVAFASGHETYGSGNVIEQVYTVRADGSGLVRRTEAAAAVANPAWITR
;
A
#
# COMPACT_ATOMS: atom_id res chain seq x y z
N MET A 1 22.82 54.94 7.19
CA MET A 1 23.71 55.15 6.03
C MET A 1 22.94 54.73 4.79
N SER A 2 22.27 55.70 4.18
CA SER A 2 22.55 56.23 2.82
C SER A 2 22.07 55.28 1.71
N SER A 3 20.88 55.52 1.15
CA SER A 3 20.62 56.40 -0.03
C SER A 3 21.23 55.83 -1.31
N THR A 4 20.52 55.73 -2.43
CA THR A 4 20.30 56.85 -3.39
C THR A 4 19.35 56.34 -4.49
N MET A 5 18.14 56.90 -4.64
CA MET A 5 17.65 57.79 -5.73
C MET A 5 17.87 57.26 -7.16
N THR A 6 16.85 57.29 -8.03
CA THR A 6 16.50 58.44 -8.92
C THR A 6 15.04 58.23 -9.41
N ARG A 7 14.05 59.09 -9.11
CA ARG A 7 13.58 60.34 -9.82
C ARG A 7 13.31 60.10 -11.32
N LEU A 8 12.31 60.64 -12.02
CA LEU A 8 11.34 61.73 -11.88
C LEU A 8 10.27 61.47 -12.99
N VAL A 9 9.02 61.91 -12.94
CA VAL A 9 8.47 63.19 -13.47
C VAL A 9 6.98 63.19 -13.04
N ARG A 10 6.51 63.96 -12.04
CA ARG A 10 6.10 65.39 -12.02
C ARG A 10 5.17 65.78 -13.17
N ARG A 11 3.88 66.09 -12.96
CA ARG A 11 3.27 67.41 -12.59
C ARG A 11 1.80 67.32 -13.07
N TRP A 12 0.77 68.02 -12.58
CA TRP A 12 0.59 69.04 -11.56
C TRP A 12 -0.92 69.18 -11.27
N ASN A 13 -1.23 69.72 -10.09
CA ASN A 13 -2.53 70.21 -9.65
C ASN A 13 -2.97 71.52 -10.34
N GLY A 14 -4.26 71.82 -10.21
CA GLY A 14 -4.86 73.15 -10.31
C GLY A 14 -5.91 73.20 -11.42
N GLY A 15 -7.12 73.70 -11.25
CA GLY A 15 -7.73 74.49 -10.18
C GLY A 15 -8.84 75.35 -10.81
N ALA A 16 -9.83 75.71 -10.01
CA ALA A 16 -10.70 76.88 -10.17
C ALA A 16 -11.76 76.94 -11.31
N ARG A 17 -13.01 77.06 -10.83
CA ARG A 17 -13.98 78.14 -11.12
C ARG A 17 -14.69 78.20 -12.48
N SER A 18 -16.01 78.01 -12.35
CA SER A 18 -17.07 78.93 -12.76
C SER A 18 -17.59 78.94 -14.19
N ALA A 19 -18.93 79.07 -14.22
CA ALA A 19 -19.80 79.67 -15.22
C ALA A 19 -20.31 78.72 -16.33
N LEU A 20 -21.52 78.82 -16.90
CA LEU A 20 -22.84 79.48 -16.70
C LEU A 20 -23.50 79.42 -18.11
N LEU A 21 -24.83 79.57 -18.21
CA LEU A 21 -25.64 79.84 -19.43
C LEU A 21 -25.88 78.63 -20.38
N MET A 22 -27.04 78.46 -21.05
CA MET A 22 -28.20 79.31 -21.36
C MET A 22 -29.35 78.36 -21.79
N SER A 23 -30.63 78.65 -21.58
CA SER A 23 -31.58 79.17 -22.61
C SER A 23 -33.00 78.88 -22.08
N ALA A 24 -34.08 79.65 -22.24
CA ALA A 24 -34.40 80.96 -22.81
C ALA A 24 -35.78 81.33 -22.20
N LEU A 25 -35.95 82.49 -21.57
CA LEU A 25 -36.40 83.76 -22.16
C LEU A 25 -37.82 83.72 -22.77
N PHE A 26 -38.79 84.27 -22.02
CA PHE A 26 -39.88 85.07 -22.62
C PHE A 26 -40.14 86.30 -21.73
N LEU A 27 -40.17 87.45 -22.41
CA LEU A 27 -40.37 88.82 -21.90
C LEU A 27 -41.77 89.01 -21.30
N ALA A 28 -41.86 89.83 -20.25
CA ALA A 28 -42.70 91.03 -20.21
C ALA A 28 -42.32 91.91 -19.00
N ALA A 29 -42.29 93.22 -19.21
CA ALA A 29 -41.75 94.24 -18.34
C ALA A 29 -42.82 95.00 -17.56
N CYS A 30 -42.35 95.72 -16.51
CA CYS A 30 -42.97 96.86 -15.82
C CYS A 30 -44.20 96.53 -14.94
N SER A 31 -44.41 97.10 -13.74
CA SER A 31 -43.80 98.23 -13.03
C SER A 31 -44.21 98.17 -11.56
N GLU A 32 -43.30 98.61 -10.69
CA GLU A 32 -43.47 99.40 -9.45
C GLU A 32 -44.64 99.18 -8.46
N ASP A 33 -44.19 99.08 -7.21
CA ASP A 33 -44.72 99.70 -5.99
C ASP A 33 -45.91 99.12 -5.23
N GLY A 34 -45.64 98.99 -3.91
CA GLY A 34 -46.62 98.92 -2.84
C GLY A 34 -47.28 97.56 -2.74
N THR A 35 -46.90 96.70 -1.80
CA THR A 35 -47.25 96.92 -0.38
C THR A 35 -46.56 95.84 0.47
N GLY A 36 -45.65 96.23 1.35
CA GLY A 36 -45.63 95.61 2.68
C GLY A 36 -46.57 96.42 3.58
N PRO A 37 -47.09 95.91 4.71
CA PRO A 37 -46.72 94.72 5.49
C PRO A 37 -47.91 93.72 5.49
N VAL A 38 -47.97 92.57 6.18
CA VAL A 38 -47.96 92.28 7.62
C VAL A 38 -48.15 90.75 7.76
N GLY A 39 -47.63 90.12 8.80
CA GLY A 39 -48.35 89.00 9.42
C GLY A 39 -47.67 87.63 9.37
N GLY A 40 -46.64 87.46 10.20
CA GLY A 40 -46.50 86.17 10.84
C GLY A 40 -47.72 85.94 11.74
N HIS A 41 -48.42 84.83 11.52
CA HIS A 41 -49.13 84.14 12.60
C HIS A 41 -48.45 82.79 12.82
N PRO A 42 -47.48 82.70 13.76
CA PRO A 42 -46.96 81.40 14.19
C PRO A 42 -48.05 80.49 14.83
N ASP A 43 -49.26 81.00 15.05
CA ASP A 43 -50.37 80.33 15.74
C ASP A 43 -51.63 80.07 14.88
N ALA A 44 -51.57 80.23 13.55
CA ALA A 44 -52.71 79.85 12.70
C ALA A 44 -52.89 78.30 12.75
N PRO A 45 -54.03 77.78 13.23
CA PRO A 45 -54.24 76.33 13.34
C PRO A 45 -54.42 75.72 11.95
N VAL A 46 -53.93 74.49 11.77
CA VAL A 46 -54.18 73.75 10.51
C VAL A 46 -55.69 73.54 10.35
N ALA A 47 -56.24 74.02 9.24
CA ALA A 47 -57.64 73.84 8.88
C ALA A 47 -57.85 72.61 7.99
N ALA A 48 -56.90 72.34 7.08
CA ALA A 48 -56.93 71.20 6.16
C ALA A 48 -55.51 70.67 5.86
N VAL A 49 -55.41 69.41 5.42
CA VAL A 49 -54.17 68.81 4.90
C VAL A 49 -54.48 68.25 3.53
N GLU A 50 -53.81 68.74 2.49
CA GLU A 50 -53.92 68.20 1.14
C GLU A 50 -52.81 67.18 0.89
N VAL A 51 -53.14 66.04 0.29
CA VAL A 51 -52.15 65.01 -0.08
C VAL A 51 -52.16 64.83 -1.59
N GLY A 52 -51.00 65.02 -2.21
CA GLY A 52 -50.80 64.89 -3.65
C GLY A 52 -49.81 63.77 -4.00
N PRO A 53 -50.10 62.92 -5.01
CA PRO A 53 -51.40 62.75 -5.68
C PRO A 53 -52.46 62.10 -4.78
N THR A 54 -53.75 62.36 -5.06
CA THR A 54 -54.90 61.79 -4.31
C THR A 54 -55.13 60.31 -4.59
N THR A 55 -54.63 59.81 -5.72
CA THR A 55 -54.58 58.38 -6.05
C THR A 55 -53.20 58.02 -6.58
N LEU A 56 -52.73 56.83 -6.24
CA LEU A 56 -51.42 56.34 -6.64
C LEU A 56 -51.52 54.85 -6.99
N THR A 57 -51.11 54.47 -8.20
CA THR A 57 -51.07 53.07 -8.64
C THR A 57 -49.62 52.62 -8.75
N LEU A 58 -49.25 51.55 -8.05
CA LEU A 58 -47.89 51.01 -8.02
C LEU A 58 -47.86 49.54 -8.42
N GLY A 59 -46.83 49.15 -9.16
CA GLY A 59 -46.47 47.73 -9.32
C GLY A 59 -45.77 47.21 -8.07
N LEU A 60 -45.97 45.93 -7.74
CA LEU A 60 -45.29 45.27 -6.61
C LEU A 60 -43.77 45.54 -6.60
N GLY A 61 -43.24 45.97 -5.45
CA GLY A 61 -41.82 46.32 -5.27
C GLY A 61 -41.41 47.72 -5.76
N SER A 62 -42.32 48.47 -6.39
CA SER A 62 -42.08 49.87 -6.77
C SER A 62 -42.31 50.83 -5.59
N SER A 63 -41.73 52.03 -5.67
CA SER A 63 -41.98 53.11 -4.71
C SER A 63 -42.27 54.44 -5.41
N ALA A 64 -43.02 55.32 -4.73
CA ALA A 64 -43.28 56.68 -5.19
C ALA A 64 -43.50 57.63 -4.01
N GLN A 65 -43.25 58.93 -4.24
CA GLN A 65 -43.36 59.98 -3.23
C GLN A 65 -44.78 60.56 -3.15
N LEU A 66 -45.33 60.68 -1.94
CA LEU A 66 -46.49 61.53 -1.66
C LEU A 66 -46.04 62.84 -1.00
N THR A 67 -46.75 63.92 -1.27
CA THR A 67 -46.52 65.23 -0.65
C THR A 67 -47.75 65.62 0.15
N ALA A 68 -47.55 66.10 1.37
CA ALA A 68 -48.62 66.62 2.22
C ALA A 68 -48.43 68.12 2.47
N THR A 69 -49.47 68.90 2.25
CA THR A 69 -49.46 70.36 2.38
C THR A 69 -50.53 70.79 3.40
N PRO A 70 -50.15 71.09 4.65
CA PRO A 70 -51.05 71.67 5.64
C PRO A 70 -51.43 73.11 5.25
N LYS A 71 -52.71 73.47 5.40
CA LYS A 71 -53.23 74.81 5.05
C LYS A 71 -54.05 75.43 6.17
N ALA A 72 -53.95 76.76 6.32
CA ALA A 72 -54.79 77.57 7.19
C ALA A 72 -56.22 77.74 6.63
N ALA A 73 -57.13 78.32 7.40
CA ALA A 73 -58.55 78.45 7.01
C ALA A 73 -58.80 79.36 5.81
N ASP A 74 -57.88 80.29 5.54
CA ASP A 74 -57.84 81.17 4.37
C ASP A 74 -57.18 80.52 3.14
N GLY A 75 -56.63 79.31 3.28
CA GLY A 75 -56.00 78.55 2.22
C GLY A 75 -54.49 78.72 2.09
N GLU A 76 -53.84 79.55 2.92
CA GLU A 76 -52.38 79.68 2.91
C GLU A 76 -51.68 78.39 3.39
N GLU A 77 -50.53 78.09 2.79
CA GLU A 77 -49.72 76.92 3.15
C GLU A 77 -48.93 77.15 4.44
N LEU A 78 -48.85 76.11 5.27
CA LEU A 78 -48.13 76.13 6.55
C LEU A 78 -46.93 75.14 6.48
N PRO A 79 -45.79 75.55 5.89
CA PRO A 79 -44.69 74.63 5.53
C PRO A 79 -43.92 74.04 6.72
N ASP A 80 -43.96 74.68 7.90
CA ASP A 80 -43.23 74.23 9.11
C ASP A 80 -44.07 73.31 10.02
N ARG A 81 -45.22 72.84 9.55
CA ARG A 81 -46.12 71.99 10.34
C ARG A 81 -45.72 70.52 10.24
N ALA A 82 -45.61 69.87 11.39
CA ALA A 82 -45.24 68.47 11.47
C ALA A 82 -46.33 67.57 10.88
N VAL A 83 -45.98 66.81 9.84
CA VAL A 83 -46.85 65.82 9.22
C VAL A 83 -46.47 64.41 9.70
N THR A 84 -47.48 63.66 10.12
CA THR A 84 -47.35 62.23 10.46
C THR A 84 -48.04 61.38 9.40
N TRP A 85 -47.33 60.37 8.89
CA TRP A 85 -47.83 59.46 7.87
C TRP A 85 -48.25 58.12 8.48
N SER A 86 -49.35 57.56 7.98
CA SER A 86 -49.78 56.20 8.32
C SER A 86 -50.40 55.49 7.11
N SER A 87 -50.34 54.16 7.12
CA SER A 87 -51.00 53.31 6.13
C SER A 87 -52.09 52.51 6.82
N THR A 88 -53.27 52.41 6.20
CA THR A 88 -54.33 51.51 6.70
C THR A 88 -53.98 50.03 6.52
N ARG A 89 -53.08 49.71 5.57
CA ARG A 89 -52.67 48.35 5.23
C ARG A 89 -51.19 48.30 4.87
N ALA A 90 -50.35 48.28 5.91
CA ALA A 90 -48.89 48.19 5.75
C ALA A 90 -48.43 46.86 5.11
N ASP A 91 -49.26 45.82 5.16
CA ASP A 91 -49.09 44.56 4.43
C ASP A 91 -49.22 44.73 2.91
N ILE A 92 -49.93 45.77 2.44
CA ILE A 92 -50.12 46.10 1.01
C ILE A 92 -49.20 47.23 0.57
N ALA A 93 -49.13 48.33 1.32
CA ALA A 93 -48.26 49.46 1.02
C ALA A 93 -47.78 50.13 2.32
N THR A 94 -46.47 50.33 2.43
CA THR A 94 -45.85 51.05 3.55
C THR A 94 -45.58 52.50 3.14
N VAL A 95 -45.49 53.42 4.11
CA VAL A 95 -45.09 54.80 3.88
C VAL A 95 -44.00 55.19 4.88
N SER A 96 -42.94 55.86 4.40
CA SER A 96 -41.87 56.36 5.26
C SER A 96 -42.28 57.67 5.97
N ALA A 97 -41.51 58.10 6.97
CA ALA A 97 -41.72 59.39 7.62
C ALA A 97 -41.59 60.59 6.65
N ALA A 98 -40.86 60.41 5.55
CA ALA A 98 -40.73 61.40 4.49
C ALA A 98 -41.85 61.35 3.45
N GLY A 99 -42.81 60.42 3.55
CA GLY A 99 -43.92 60.27 2.59
C GLY A 99 -43.64 59.37 1.39
N VAL A 100 -42.55 58.58 1.39
CA VAL A 100 -42.26 57.60 0.32
C VAL A 100 -43.10 56.35 0.54
N VAL A 101 -43.99 56.03 -0.40
CA VAL A 101 -44.83 54.84 -0.39
C VAL A 101 -44.12 53.70 -1.12
N THR A 102 -44.04 52.51 -0.52
CA THR A 102 -43.48 51.30 -1.12
C THR A 102 -44.53 50.20 -1.21
N ALA A 103 -44.70 49.60 -2.39
CA ALA A 103 -45.66 48.54 -2.65
C ALA A 103 -45.16 47.18 -2.13
N VAL A 104 -45.95 46.54 -1.26
CA VAL A 104 -45.60 45.31 -0.51
C VAL A 104 -46.41 44.09 -0.97
N ALA A 105 -47.71 44.24 -1.24
CA ALA A 105 -48.57 43.16 -1.73
C ALA A 105 -49.72 43.71 -2.59
N GLN A 106 -50.33 42.87 -3.42
CA GLN A 106 -51.48 43.27 -4.26
C GLN A 106 -52.66 43.73 -3.40
N GLY A 107 -53.31 44.81 -3.82
CA GLY A 107 -54.59 45.27 -3.27
C GLY A 107 -54.59 46.77 -3.01
N ASN A 108 -55.50 47.23 -2.16
CA ASN A 108 -55.72 48.65 -1.92
C ASN A 108 -55.36 49.04 -0.49
N ALA A 109 -54.65 50.15 -0.34
CA ALA A 109 -54.31 50.77 0.94
C ALA A 109 -54.65 52.27 0.88
N ILE A 110 -54.89 52.88 2.04
CA ILE A 110 -55.04 54.34 2.15
C ILE A 110 -53.86 54.85 2.95
N ILE A 111 -53.13 55.81 2.38
CA ILE A 111 -52.07 56.52 3.06
C ILE A 111 -52.63 57.83 3.59
N ARG A 112 -52.50 58.06 4.89
CA ARG A 112 -53.02 59.24 5.59
C ARG A 112 -51.88 60.12 6.08
N ALA A 113 -51.92 61.39 5.72
CA ALA A 113 -51.08 62.43 6.31
C ALA A 113 -51.90 63.17 7.36
N THR A 114 -51.41 63.29 8.60
CA THR A 114 -52.09 63.97 9.69
C THR A 114 -51.22 65.09 10.26
N SER A 115 -51.78 66.29 10.41
CA SER A 115 -51.15 67.46 11.05
C SER A 115 -52.17 68.17 11.93
N GLU A 116 -51.83 68.42 13.20
CA GLU A 116 -52.69 69.10 14.20
C GLU A 116 -54.14 68.60 14.25
N GLY A 117 -54.35 67.28 14.10
CA GLY A 117 -55.67 66.65 14.13
C GLY A 117 -56.46 66.70 12.82
N LYS A 118 -55.98 67.43 11.80
CA LYS A 118 -56.51 67.40 10.43
C LYS A 118 -55.77 66.36 9.59
N ALA A 119 -56.41 65.86 8.55
CA ALA A 119 -55.79 64.86 7.69
C ALA A 119 -56.22 64.93 6.22
N GLY A 120 -55.26 64.59 5.37
CA GLY A 120 -55.47 64.30 3.96
C GLY A 120 -55.14 62.84 3.67
N GLN A 121 -55.65 62.32 2.55
CA GLN A 121 -55.50 60.91 2.19
C GLN A 121 -55.13 60.75 0.72
N SER A 122 -54.37 59.68 0.44
CA SER A 122 -54.14 59.16 -0.90
C SER A 122 -54.56 57.70 -0.96
N ALA A 123 -55.36 57.34 -1.96
CA ALA A 123 -55.74 55.96 -2.21
C ALA A 123 -54.65 55.28 -3.05
N VAL A 124 -54.00 54.27 -2.47
CA VAL A 124 -52.94 53.50 -3.12
C VAL A 124 -53.50 52.18 -3.62
N THR A 125 -53.32 51.89 -4.91
CA THR A 125 -53.67 50.59 -5.51
C THR A 125 -52.39 49.91 -5.97
N VAL A 126 -52.10 48.75 -5.40
CA VAL A 126 -50.97 47.91 -5.80
C VAL A 126 -51.45 46.83 -6.74
N THR A 127 -50.91 46.83 -7.96
CA THR A 127 -51.20 45.82 -8.98
C THR A 127 -50.01 44.87 -9.13
N ILE A 128 -50.30 43.62 -9.51
CA ILE A 128 -49.28 42.64 -9.90
C ILE A 128 -49.47 42.29 -11.37
N ILE A 129 -48.38 42.32 -12.13
CA ILE A 129 -48.31 41.68 -13.45
C ILE A 129 -48.08 40.18 -13.20
N PRO A 130 -48.92 39.26 -13.69
CA PRO A 130 -48.73 37.84 -13.40
C PRO A 130 -47.42 37.33 -14.00
N VAL A 131 -46.74 36.42 -13.29
CA VAL A 131 -45.60 35.70 -13.87
C VAL A 131 -46.12 34.80 -14.99
N ALA A 132 -45.58 34.97 -16.20
CA ALA A 132 -45.91 34.14 -17.36
C ALA A 132 -44.88 33.03 -17.58
N SER A 133 -43.62 33.23 -17.17
CA SER A 133 -42.59 32.19 -17.25
C SER A 133 -41.49 32.36 -16.21
N VAL A 134 -40.79 31.26 -15.91
CA VAL A 134 -39.57 31.22 -15.09
C VAL A 134 -38.42 30.72 -15.97
N THR A 135 -37.22 31.25 -15.78
CA THR A 135 -36.00 30.78 -16.47
C THR A 135 -34.89 30.55 -15.45
N LEU A 136 -34.08 29.52 -15.66
CA LEU A 136 -32.95 29.16 -14.80
C LEU A 136 -31.62 29.37 -15.52
N ASN A 137 -30.63 29.89 -14.80
CA ASN A 137 -29.26 30.03 -15.26
C ASN A 137 -28.27 29.58 -14.18
N PRO A 138 -27.40 28.58 -14.44
CA PRO A 138 -27.39 27.73 -15.63
C PRO A 138 -28.61 26.78 -15.68
N ALA A 139 -28.99 26.33 -16.88
CA ALA A 139 -30.06 25.34 -17.07
C ALA A 139 -29.59 23.90 -16.85
N THR A 140 -28.27 23.65 -16.82
CA THR A 140 -27.66 22.36 -16.50
C THR A 140 -26.40 22.57 -15.67
N ALA A 141 -26.09 21.62 -14.78
CA ALA A 141 -24.85 21.63 -14.01
C ALA A 141 -24.31 20.20 -13.82
N ALA A 142 -23.00 20.05 -13.98
CA ALA A 142 -22.27 18.82 -13.66
C ALA A 142 -21.43 19.05 -12.40
N LEU A 143 -21.66 18.24 -11.38
CA LEU A 143 -21.01 18.35 -10.07
C LEU A 143 -20.31 17.04 -9.68
N VAL A 144 -19.29 17.16 -8.84
CA VAL A 144 -18.71 16.03 -8.10
C VAL A 144 -19.33 16.01 -6.70
N VAL A 145 -19.48 14.84 -6.07
CA VAL A 145 -19.96 14.73 -4.67
C VAL A 145 -19.22 15.74 -3.76
N GLY A 146 -19.97 16.54 -3.00
CA GLY A 146 -19.47 17.64 -2.17
C GLY A 146 -19.38 19.00 -2.86
N GLY A 147 -19.48 19.05 -4.19
CA GLY A 147 -19.49 20.29 -4.97
C GLY A 147 -20.81 21.06 -4.86
N THR A 148 -20.76 22.36 -5.15
CA THR A 148 -21.92 23.25 -5.09
C THR A 148 -22.08 24.08 -6.38
N GLN A 149 -23.33 24.40 -6.75
CA GLN A 149 -23.64 25.30 -7.87
C GLN A 149 -24.76 26.27 -7.48
N GLN A 150 -24.55 27.57 -7.67
CA GLN A 150 -25.62 28.56 -7.54
C GLN A 150 -26.46 28.59 -8.82
N LEU A 151 -27.77 28.44 -8.69
CA LEU A 151 -28.73 28.68 -9.76
C LEU A 151 -29.41 30.04 -9.56
N GLY A 152 -29.50 30.82 -10.63
CA GLY A 152 -30.30 32.04 -10.69
C GLY A 152 -31.66 31.76 -11.32
N ALA A 153 -32.74 32.23 -10.71
CA ALA A 153 -34.09 32.20 -11.28
C ALA A 153 -34.53 33.61 -11.69
N THR A 154 -35.01 33.75 -12.92
CA THR A 154 -35.60 34.99 -13.45
C THR A 154 -37.04 34.73 -13.84
N THR A 155 -37.97 35.43 -13.20
CA THR A 155 -39.41 35.45 -13.55
C THR A 155 -39.67 36.50 -14.62
N LYS A 156 -40.56 36.23 -15.56
CA LYS A 156 -40.88 37.13 -16.67
C LYS A 156 -42.39 37.27 -16.86
N ASP A 157 -42.83 38.43 -17.34
CA ASP A 157 -44.21 38.67 -17.78
C ASP A 157 -44.51 38.05 -19.16
N ALA A 158 -45.73 38.24 -19.65
CA ALA A 158 -46.18 37.70 -20.94
C ALA A 158 -45.44 38.31 -22.14
N GLN A 159 -44.76 39.45 -21.97
CA GLN A 159 -43.96 40.14 -22.97
C GLN A 159 -42.46 39.81 -22.82
N GLY A 160 -42.10 38.90 -21.90
CA GLY A 160 -40.74 38.46 -21.66
C GLY A 160 -39.89 39.42 -20.82
N GLN A 161 -40.48 40.46 -20.23
CA GLN A 161 -39.77 41.41 -19.36
C GLN A 161 -39.57 40.82 -17.96
N PRO A 162 -38.41 41.03 -17.32
CA PRO A 162 -38.14 40.49 -15.99
C PRO A 162 -39.03 41.13 -14.91
N LEU A 163 -39.54 40.32 -14.00
CA LEU A 163 -40.34 40.75 -12.85
C LEU A 163 -39.51 40.71 -11.57
N ASN A 164 -39.37 41.85 -10.89
CA ASN A 164 -38.64 41.93 -9.63
C ASN A 164 -39.54 41.67 -8.42
N GLY A 165 -38.95 41.29 -7.30
CA GLY A 165 -39.66 41.10 -6.02
C GLY A 165 -40.58 39.87 -5.95
N ARG A 166 -40.46 38.94 -6.90
CA ARG A 166 -41.29 37.72 -6.92
C ARG A 166 -40.67 36.62 -6.05
N ALA A 167 -41.50 36.01 -5.23
CA ALA A 167 -41.11 34.85 -4.44
C ALA A 167 -40.85 33.66 -5.37
N VAL A 168 -39.72 33.00 -5.16
CA VAL A 168 -39.34 31.76 -5.86
C VAL A 168 -39.16 30.66 -4.84
N THR A 169 -39.87 29.55 -5.02
CA THR A 169 -39.71 28.34 -4.21
C THR A 169 -38.90 27.31 -4.96
N TRP A 170 -37.95 26.69 -4.28
CA TRP A 170 -37.03 25.71 -4.85
C TRP A 170 -37.34 24.31 -4.35
N SER A 171 -37.21 23.31 -5.22
CA SER A 171 -37.26 21.90 -4.84
C SER A 171 -36.29 21.06 -5.67
N SER A 172 -35.86 19.94 -5.11
CA SER A 172 -35.08 18.92 -5.82
C SER A 172 -35.93 17.67 -5.98
N SER A 173 -35.90 17.07 -7.17
CA SER A 173 -36.57 15.79 -7.44
C SER A 173 -35.92 14.61 -6.71
N ASN A 174 -34.64 14.74 -6.31
CA ASN A 174 -33.90 13.72 -5.59
C ASN A 174 -32.92 14.34 -4.58
N PRO A 175 -33.41 14.70 -3.37
CA PRO A 175 -32.58 15.26 -2.31
C PRO A 175 -31.45 14.34 -1.82
N ALA A 176 -31.49 13.03 -2.09
CA ALA A 176 -30.39 12.13 -1.77
C ALA A 176 -29.20 12.27 -2.73
N VAL A 177 -29.44 12.78 -3.95
CA VAL A 177 -28.40 13.06 -4.97
C VAL A 177 -27.94 14.51 -4.88
N ALA A 178 -28.88 15.46 -4.84
CA ALA A 178 -28.57 16.88 -4.73
C ALA A 178 -29.66 17.64 -3.96
N THR A 179 -29.27 18.45 -2.98
CA THR A 179 -30.17 19.38 -2.27
C THR A 179 -30.08 20.77 -2.88
N VAL A 180 -31.10 21.61 -2.64
CA VAL A 180 -31.11 23.02 -3.05
C VAL A 180 -31.56 23.88 -1.86
N SER A 181 -30.88 24.99 -1.63
CA SER A 181 -31.24 25.96 -0.58
C SER A 181 -32.43 26.84 -0.99
N ALA A 182 -32.98 27.61 -0.04
CA ALA A 182 -34.01 28.61 -0.32
C ALA A 182 -33.55 29.72 -1.29
N THR A 183 -32.23 29.90 -1.48
CA THR A 183 -31.65 30.89 -2.39
C THR A 183 -31.18 30.28 -3.71
N GLY A 184 -31.42 28.99 -3.97
CA GLY A 184 -31.01 28.32 -5.20
C GLY A 184 -29.59 27.75 -5.22
N LEU A 185 -28.93 27.62 -4.06
CA LEU A 185 -27.63 26.96 -3.97
C LEU A 185 -27.80 25.44 -3.94
N VAL A 186 -27.35 24.76 -4.99
CA VAL A 186 -27.38 23.31 -5.12
C VAL A 186 -26.13 22.71 -4.46
N THR A 187 -26.29 21.65 -3.68
CA THR A 187 -25.20 20.89 -3.05
C THR A 187 -25.29 19.41 -3.45
N ALA A 188 -24.20 18.86 -3.98
CA ALA A 188 -24.12 17.47 -4.42
C ALA A 188 -23.82 16.51 -3.25
N ILE A 189 -24.65 15.48 -3.08
CA ILE A 189 -24.59 14.54 -1.96
C ILE A 189 -24.15 13.14 -2.40
N ALA A 190 -24.68 12.63 -3.52
CA ALA A 190 -24.37 11.30 -4.02
C ALA A 190 -24.38 11.28 -5.56
N ALA A 191 -23.65 10.33 -6.16
CA ALA A 191 -23.63 10.16 -7.61
C ALA A 191 -25.05 9.82 -8.15
N GLY A 192 -25.44 10.44 -9.25
CA GLY A 192 -26.76 10.28 -9.84
C GLY A 192 -27.22 11.51 -10.62
N ALA A 193 -28.51 11.55 -10.95
CA ALA A 193 -29.16 12.69 -11.59
C ALA A 193 -30.31 13.22 -10.73
N ALA A 194 -30.47 14.55 -10.71
CA ALA A 194 -31.57 15.25 -10.05
C ALA A 194 -32.04 16.43 -10.91
N GLN A 195 -33.33 16.76 -10.83
CA GLN A 195 -33.89 17.98 -11.40
C GLN A 195 -34.12 18.98 -10.27
N VAL A 196 -33.64 20.20 -10.43
CA VAL A 196 -33.90 21.30 -9.50
C VAL A 196 -34.95 22.22 -10.11
N ARG A 197 -36.09 22.36 -9.45
CA ARG A 197 -37.22 23.16 -9.91
C ARG A 197 -37.29 24.49 -9.15
N ALA A 198 -37.44 25.59 -9.89
CA ALA A 198 -37.83 26.89 -9.35
C ALA A 198 -39.27 27.21 -9.74
N THR A 199 -40.12 27.52 -8.77
CA THR A 199 -41.55 27.81 -8.98
C THR A 199 -41.89 29.22 -8.49
N SER A 200 -42.64 29.97 -9.29
CA SER A 200 -43.19 31.27 -8.91
C SER A 200 -44.59 31.44 -9.52
N GLU A 201 -45.59 31.72 -8.69
CA GLU A 201 -46.99 31.94 -9.11
C GLU A 201 -47.56 30.83 -10.03
N GLY A 202 -47.18 29.58 -9.78
CA GLY A 202 -47.60 28.42 -10.56
C GLY A 202 -46.81 28.18 -11.85
N GLN A 203 -45.98 29.13 -12.29
CA GLN A 203 -45.00 28.93 -13.35
C GLN A 203 -43.71 28.33 -12.80
N TRP A 204 -43.03 27.52 -13.60
CA TRP A 204 -41.82 26.84 -13.15
C TRP A 204 -40.81 26.61 -14.27
N ALA A 205 -39.56 26.39 -13.87
CA ALA A 205 -38.49 25.90 -14.73
C ALA A 205 -37.65 24.87 -13.97
N GLU A 206 -36.99 23.99 -14.72
CA GLU A 206 -36.12 22.93 -14.18
C GLU A 206 -34.71 23.06 -14.72
N ALA A 207 -33.73 22.78 -13.85
CA ALA A 207 -32.33 22.63 -14.22
C ALA A 207 -31.88 21.19 -13.96
N ALA A 208 -31.17 20.62 -14.93
CA ALA A 208 -30.65 19.25 -14.83
C ALA A 208 -29.30 19.20 -14.12
N ILE A 209 -29.25 18.49 -13.00
CA ILE A 209 -28.06 18.31 -12.19
C ILE A 209 -27.56 16.87 -12.37
N LYS A 210 -26.33 16.74 -12.87
CA LYS A 210 -25.63 15.45 -12.98
C LYS A 210 -24.50 15.41 -11.95
N VAL A 211 -24.59 14.51 -10.97
CA VAL A 211 -23.57 14.31 -9.94
C VAL A 211 -22.75 13.07 -10.26
N THR A 212 -21.43 13.23 -10.29
CA THR A 212 -20.46 12.14 -10.44
C THR A 212 -19.79 11.87 -9.09
N SER A 213 -19.45 10.62 -8.81
CA SER A 213 -18.70 10.27 -7.60
C SER A 213 -17.29 10.86 -7.69
N GLY A 214 -16.86 11.59 -6.66
CA GLY A 214 -15.47 12.08 -6.54
C GLY A 214 -14.47 10.99 -6.14
N GLN A 215 -14.96 9.78 -5.85
CA GLN A 215 -14.11 8.64 -5.58
C GLN A 215 -13.72 8.03 -6.93
N ALA A 216 -12.54 8.38 -7.42
CA ALA A 216 -11.96 7.75 -8.59
C ALA A 216 -11.81 6.25 -8.30
N THR A 217 -12.63 5.43 -8.97
CA THR A 217 -12.56 3.98 -8.82
C THR A 217 -11.41 3.45 -9.66
N VAL A 218 -10.74 2.43 -9.15
CA VAL A 218 -9.68 1.74 -9.90
C VAL A 218 -10.27 1.16 -11.18
N ALA A 219 -9.73 1.56 -12.34
CA ALA A 219 -10.09 1.00 -13.63
C ALA A 219 -9.03 0.03 -14.15
N SER A 220 -7.75 0.33 -13.91
CA SER A 220 -6.64 -0.52 -14.33
C SER A 220 -5.50 -0.53 -13.30
N VAL A 221 -4.73 -1.62 -13.32
CA VAL A 221 -3.41 -1.71 -12.68
C VAL A 221 -2.45 -2.27 -13.72
N GLU A 222 -1.26 -1.68 -13.81
CA GLU A 222 -0.21 -2.06 -14.75
C GLU A 222 1.10 -2.25 -13.98
N LEU A 223 1.90 -3.24 -14.35
CA LEU A 223 3.26 -3.43 -13.81
C LEU A 223 4.30 -2.80 -14.74
N ASP A 224 5.41 -2.34 -14.18
CA ASP A 224 6.56 -1.80 -14.92
C ASP A 224 7.19 -2.82 -15.89
N ALA A 225 7.00 -4.11 -15.63
CA ALA A 225 7.38 -5.17 -16.55
C ALA A 225 6.44 -6.37 -16.47
N ALA A 226 6.19 -6.99 -17.63
CA ALA A 226 5.46 -8.25 -17.73
C ALA A 226 6.33 -9.47 -17.37
N THR A 227 7.66 -9.32 -17.39
CA THR A 227 8.60 -10.37 -17.00
C THR A 227 9.75 -9.80 -16.16
N VAL A 228 10.26 -10.63 -15.25
CA VAL A 228 11.44 -10.33 -14.44
C VAL A 228 12.38 -11.52 -14.46
N SER A 229 13.62 -11.31 -14.87
CA SER A 229 14.67 -12.32 -14.81
C SER A 229 15.61 -12.00 -13.66
N LEU A 230 15.83 -12.97 -12.78
CA LEU A 230 16.68 -12.85 -11.59
C LEU A 230 17.58 -14.06 -11.47
N ALA A 231 18.78 -13.86 -10.94
CA ALA A 231 19.56 -14.94 -10.37
C ALA A 231 18.94 -15.37 -9.02
N GLU A 232 19.21 -16.59 -8.58
CA GLU A 232 18.88 -17.03 -7.22
C GLU A 232 19.45 -16.04 -6.18
N ALA A 233 18.69 -15.76 -5.12
CA ALA A 233 18.97 -14.74 -4.11
C ALA A 233 18.99 -13.28 -4.57
N ALA A 234 18.90 -12.99 -5.88
CA ALA A 234 18.74 -11.62 -6.35
C ALA A 234 17.32 -11.10 -6.07
N THR A 235 17.22 -9.78 -5.89
CA THR A 235 15.95 -9.08 -5.70
C THR A 235 15.68 -8.10 -6.82
N ARG A 236 14.40 -7.89 -7.14
CA ARG A 236 13.93 -6.75 -7.95
C ARG A 236 12.56 -6.31 -7.48
N ARG A 237 12.38 -5.00 -7.35
CA ARG A 237 11.08 -4.40 -7.07
C ARG A 237 10.26 -4.23 -8.34
N LEU A 238 9.06 -4.79 -8.35
CA LEU A 238 8.02 -4.48 -9.34
C LEU A 238 7.24 -3.25 -8.89
N VAL A 239 6.96 -2.35 -9.81
CA VAL A 239 6.21 -1.12 -9.56
C VAL A 239 4.85 -1.24 -10.23
N ALA A 240 3.78 -1.13 -9.44
CA ALA A 240 2.42 -1.12 -9.94
C ALA A 240 1.90 0.32 -10.10
N THR A 241 1.42 0.66 -11.29
CA THR A 241 0.73 1.93 -11.57
C THR A 241 -0.77 1.66 -11.64
N VAL A 242 -1.54 2.30 -10.76
CA VAL A 242 -3.00 2.16 -10.71
C VAL A 242 -3.62 3.40 -11.33
N LYS A 243 -4.58 3.23 -12.24
CA LYS A 243 -5.26 4.35 -12.91
C LYS A 243 -6.77 4.26 -12.80
N ASP A 244 -7.44 5.41 -12.78
CA ASP A 244 -8.88 5.52 -12.92
C ASP A 244 -9.33 5.38 -14.38
N ALA A 245 -10.64 5.50 -14.64
CA ALA A 245 -11.21 5.38 -15.98
C ALA A 245 -10.80 6.53 -16.93
N ASN A 246 -10.29 7.64 -16.39
CA ASN A 246 -9.80 8.79 -17.14
C ASN A 246 -8.29 8.72 -17.38
N GLY A 247 -7.60 7.69 -16.86
CA GLY A 247 -6.16 7.52 -16.95
C GLY A 247 -5.35 8.24 -15.88
N GLU A 248 -5.99 8.84 -14.88
CA GLU A 248 -5.32 9.50 -13.76
C GLU A 248 -4.73 8.48 -12.78
N VAL A 249 -3.50 8.72 -12.32
CA VAL A 249 -2.81 7.81 -11.39
C VAL A 249 -3.39 7.94 -9.99
N LEU A 250 -3.84 6.81 -9.44
CA LEU A 250 -4.32 6.69 -8.07
C LEU A 250 -3.18 6.29 -7.14
N THR A 251 -3.04 7.00 -6.01
CA THR A 251 -2.00 6.76 -5.00
C THR A 251 -2.61 6.42 -3.64
N GLY A 252 -1.81 5.90 -2.72
CA GLY A 252 -2.26 5.56 -1.35
C GLY A 252 -3.18 4.35 -1.26
N LEU A 253 -3.32 3.57 -2.34
CA LEU A 253 -4.12 2.35 -2.37
C LEU A 253 -3.34 1.17 -1.77
N GLY A 254 -4.03 0.33 -0.99
CA GLY A 254 -3.46 -0.91 -0.45
C GLY A 254 -3.32 -1.96 -1.53
N LEU A 255 -2.09 -2.20 -2.01
CA LEU A 255 -1.77 -3.23 -2.99
C LEU A 255 -1.62 -4.59 -2.31
N GLN A 256 -2.21 -5.62 -2.91
CA GLN A 256 -2.09 -7.01 -2.45
C GLN A 256 -1.22 -7.79 -3.43
N TRP A 257 -0.03 -8.20 -2.99
CA TRP A 257 0.91 -8.98 -3.79
C TRP A 257 0.85 -10.46 -3.42
N LYS A 258 0.99 -11.34 -4.42
CA LYS A 258 1.02 -12.79 -4.26
C LYS A 258 1.93 -13.43 -5.31
N THR A 259 2.63 -14.49 -4.92
CA THR A 259 3.35 -15.39 -5.84
C THR A 259 2.55 -16.67 -6.08
N SER A 260 2.67 -17.28 -7.25
CA SER A 260 2.10 -18.59 -7.55
C SER A 260 2.88 -19.74 -6.90
N ASP A 261 4.19 -19.59 -6.71
CA ASP A 261 5.07 -20.59 -6.08
C ASP A 261 6.15 -19.89 -5.23
N PRO A 262 6.01 -19.90 -3.89
CA PRO A 262 6.99 -19.30 -2.98
C PRO A 262 8.33 -20.04 -2.92
N ASN A 263 8.41 -21.30 -3.39
CA ASN A 263 9.69 -22.01 -3.48
C ASN A 263 10.54 -21.49 -4.65
N VAL A 264 9.92 -20.89 -5.68
CA VAL A 264 10.62 -20.30 -6.83
C VAL A 264 10.88 -18.81 -6.63
N ALA A 265 9.86 -18.03 -6.26
CA ALA A 265 10.04 -16.62 -5.97
C ALA A 265 9.05 -16.15 -4.90
N THR A 266 9.53 -15.35 -3.96
CA THR A 266 8.68 -14.67 -2.97
C THR A 266 8.46 -13.21 -3.37
N VAL A 267 7.39 -12.59 -2.88
CA VAL A 267 7.11 -11.17 -3.10
C VAL A 267 6.69 -10.52 -1.78
N GLN A 268 7.31 -9.39 -1.46
CA GLN A 268 6.99 -8.58 -0.29
C GLN A 268 5.82 -7.61 -0.58
N ALA A 269 5.25 -7.02 0.47
CA ALA A 269 4.11 -6.12 0.36
C ALA A 269 4.38 -4.84 -0.47
N ASP A 270 5.65 -4.46 -0.64
CA ASP A 270 6.09 -3.32 -1.42
C ASP A 270 6.36 -3.63 -2.91
N GLY A 271 6.14 -4.89 -3.32
CA GLY A 271 6.41 -5.40 -4.66
C GLY A 271 7.83 -5.94 -4.87
N THR A 272 8.66 -6.03 -3.82
CA THR A 272 10.01 -6.60 -3.93
C THR A 272 9.94 -8.11 -4.10
N VAL A 273 10.38 -8.59 -5.28
CA VAL A 273 10.48 -10.00 -5.64
C VAL A 273 11.87 -10.51 -5.29
N LEU A 274 11.96 -11.66 -4.64
CA LEU A 274 13.21 -12.36 -4.31
C LEU A 274 13.25 -13.72 -5.00
N GLY A 275 14.32 -14.00 -5.73
CA GLY A 275 14.58 -15.32 -6.34
C GLY A 275 14.98 -16.37 -5.29
N MET A 276 14.32 -17.52 -5.31
CA MET A 276 14.48 -18.56 -4.29
C MET A 276 15.10 -19.85 -4.85
N ARG A 277 14.64 -20.34 -6.00
CA ARG A 277 15.28 -21.42 -6.76
C ARG A 277 15.01 -21.28 -8.26
N PRO A 278 15.81 -21.90 -9.15
CA PRO A 278 15.58 -21.84 -10.59
C PRO A 278 14.20 -22.35 -10.97
N GLY A 279 13.51 -21.61 -11.85
CA GLY A 279 12.12 -21.89 -12.21
C GLY A 279 11.34 -20.65 -12.61
N GLN A 280 10.03 -20.83 -12.79
CA GLN A 280 9.10 -19.74 -13.09
C GLN A 280 7.98 -19.64 -12.06
N ALA A 281 7.67 -18.41 -11.65
CA ALA A 281 6.53 -18.10 -10.80
C ALA A 281 5.81 -16.85 -11.30
N THR A 282 4.50 -16.83 -11.19
CA THR A 282 3.68 -15.66 -11.54
C THR A 282 3.48 -14.79 -10.31
N ILE A 283 3.95 -13.54 -10.38
CA ILE A 283 3.70 -12.50 -9.39
C ILE A 283 2.44 -11.75 -9.78
N THR A 284 1.45 -11.73 -8.90
CA THR A 284 0.16 -11.05 -9.09
C THR A 284 0.05 -9.89 -8.11
N VAL A 285 -0.30 -8.70 -8.61
CA VAL A 285 -0.77 -7.57 -7.80
C VAL A 285 -2.27 -7.42 -7.98
N LYS A 286 -3.01 -7.24 -6.89
CA LYS A 286 -4.46 -6.99 -6.88
C LYS A 286 -4.78 -5.72 -6.10
N VAL A 287 -5.68 -4.92 -6.63
CA VAL A 287 -6.18 -3.69 -5.99
C VAL A 287 -7.62 -3.44 -6.43
N ALA A 288 -8.53 -3.26 -5.45
CA ALA A 288 -9.96 -3.01 -5.68
C ALA A 288 -10.63 -3.96 -6.70
N GLY A 289 -10.23 -5.23 -6.72
CA GLY A 289 -10.79 -6.25 -7.63
C GLY A 289 -10.09 -6.36 -8.99
N VAL A 290 -9.28 -5.38 -9.38
CA VAL A 290 -8.46 -5.40 -10.61
C VAL A 290 -7.10 -6.01 -10.31
N GLN A 291 -6.49 -6.71 -11.27
CA GLN A 291 -5.20 -7.37 -11.10
C GLN A 291 -4.28 -7.22 -12.31
N ALA A 292 -2.98 -7.27 -12.07
CA ALA A 292 -1.92 -7.39 -13.08
C ALA A 292 -0.94 -8.48 -12.67
N GLN A 293 -0.24 -9.03 -13.66
CA GLN A 293 0.68 -10.16 -13.47
C GLN A 293 2.01 -9.93 -14.18
N ALA A 294 3.07 -10.43 -13.55
CA ALA A 294 4.40 -10.54 -14.15
C ALA A 294 4.95 -11.95 -13.94
N VAL A 295 5.67 -12.48 -14.93
CA VAL A 295 6.36 -13.78 -14.81
C VAL A 295 7.77 -13.56 -14.29
N ALA A 296 8.07 -14.08 -13.11
CA ALA A 296 9.41 -14.17 -12.57
C ALA A 296 10.09 -15.44 -13.10
N THR A 297 11.23 -15.29 -13.76
CA THR A 297 12.11 -16.38 -14.21
C THR A 297 13.41 -16.33 -13.42
N ILE A 298 13.63 -17.33 -12.59
CA ILE A 298 14.80 -17.46 -11.72
C ILE A 298 15.80 -18.40 -12.37
N THR A 299 17.06 -17.99 -12.37
CA THR A 299 18.19 -18.74 -12.93
C THR A 299 19.21 -19.04 -11.85
N ALA A 300 19.91 -20.16 -11.97
CA ALA A 300 20.97 -20.50 -11.04
C ALA A 300 22.17 -19.56 -11.22
N SER A 301 22.81 -19.20 -10.12
CA SER A 301 24.09 -18.49 -10.10
C SER A 301 25.28 -19.41 -9.79
N HIS A 302 25.05 -20.71 -9.73
CA HIS A 302 26.02 -21.70 -9.28
C HIS A 302 26.09 -22.94 -10.18
N ALA A 303 27.20 -23.68 -10.06
CA ALA A 303 27.47 -24.92 -10.78
C ALA A 303 27.63 -26.11 -9.82
N TRP A 304 26.74 -26.21 -8.84
CA TRP A 304 26.71 -27.31 -7.87
C TRP A 304 25.39 -28.06 -7.93
N ASP A 305 25.44 -29.35 -7.62
CA ASP A 305 24.29 -30.26 -7.46
C ASP A 305 24.16 -30.71 -6.01
N LEU A 306 22.98 -31.25 -5.69
CA LEU A 306 22.76 -31.97 -4.44
C LEU A 306 22.79 -33.47 -4.69
N THR A 307 23.49 -34.20 -3.83
CA THR A 307 23.28 -35.63 -3.65
C THR A 307 22.44 -35.86 -2.40
N TYR A 308 21.76 -37.00 -2.34
CA TYR A 308 21.02 -37.47 -1.16
C TYR A 308 20.74 -38.97 -1.26
N ASP A 309 20.53 -39.61 -0.12
CA ASP A 309 20.11 -41.01 -0.08
C ASP A 309 18.59 -41.10 -0.17
N GLU A 310 18.05 -41.88 -1.12
CA GLU A 310 16.62 -42.14 -1.22
C GLU A 310 16.29 -43.57 -0.79
N ALA A 311 15.34 -43.73 0.13
CA ALA A 311 14.96 -45.03 0.66
C ALA A 311 14.55 -46.00 -0.47
N GLY A 312 15.24 -47.15 -0.55
CA GLY A 312 15.03 -48.17 -1.57
C GLY A 312 15.68 -47.90 -2.93
N ARG A 313 16.26 -46.71 -3.16
CA ARG A 313 16.96 -46.35 -4.40
C ARG A 313 18.44 -46.00 -4.21
N GLY A 314 18.88 -45.76 -2.97
CA GLY A 314 20.26 -45.39 -2.65
C GLY A 314 20.59 -43.96 -3.09
N PRO A 315 21.89 -43.62 -3.25
CA PRO A 315 22.33 -42.26 -3.54
C PRO A 315 21.83 -41.76 -4.89
N GLN A 316 21.15 -40.61 -4.85
CA GLN A 316 20.66 -39.87 -6.01
C GLN A 316 21.41 -38.54 -6.16
N ARG A 317 21.48 -38.04 -7.38
CA ARG A 317 21.98 -36.71 -7.74
C ARG A 317 20.82 -35.88 -8.33
N LEU A 318 20.68 -34.65 -7.89
CA LEU A 318 19.70 -33.69 -8.38
C LEU A 318 20.38 -32.42 -8.90
N ASP A 319 20.14 -32.12 -10.18
CA ASP A 319 20.52 -30.84 -10.78
C ASP A 319 19.63 -29.72 -10.23
N ILE A 320 20.10 -29.01 -9.21
CA ILE A 320 19.37 -27.90 -8.61
C ILE A 320 19.51 -26.59 -9.40
N SER A 321 20.31 -26.57 -10.48
CA SER A 321 20.44 -25.42 -11.38
C SER A 321 19.30 -25.33 -12.39
N GLN A 322 18.62 -26.45 -12.63
CA GLN A 322 17.55 -26.57 -13.61
C GLN A 322 16.20 -26.78 -12.93
N ALA A 323 15.20 -26.05 -13.42
CA ALA A 323 13.83 -26.19 -12.96
C ALA A 323 13.26 -27.56 -13.34
N GLY A 324 12.73 -28.30 -12.36
CA GLY A 324 12.09 -29.60 -12.59
C GLY A 324 13.05 -30.72 -13.00
N ALA A 325 14.35 -30.59 -12.70
CA ALA A 325 15.30 -31.65 -12.94
C ALA A 325 14.89 -32.95 -12.23
N ALA A 326 15.02 -34.07 -12.94
CA ALA A 326 14.81 -35.39 -12.36
C ALA A 326 16.07 -35.88 -11.66
N ALA A 327 15.89 -36.52 -10.50
CA ALA A 327 16.98 -37.15 -9.78
C ALA A 327 17.51 -38.38 -10.52
N GLN A 328 18.84 -38.53 -10.55
CA GLN A 328 19.53 -39.60 -11.24
C GLN A 328 20.27 -40.48 -10.23
N ALA A 329 20.19 -41.80 -10.40
CA ALA A 329 20.94 -42.72 -9.55
C ALA A 329 22.44 -42.59 -9.84
N ILE A 330 23.26 -42.54 -8.78
CA ILE A 330 24.72 -42.38 -8.91
C ILE A 330 25.39 -43.75 -9.04
N LEU A 331 24.95 -44.73 -8.25
CA LEU A 331 25.58 -46.04 -8.17
C LEU A 331 25.08 -46.98 -9.28
N PRO A 332 25.95 -47.84 -9.84
CA PRO A 332 25.56 -48.81 -10.85
C PRO A 332 24.69 -49.94 -10.26
N ALA A 333 24.01 -50.67 -11.13
CA ALA A 333 23.15 -51.79 -10.71
C ALA A 333 23.94 -52.86 -9.93
N GLY A 334 23.35 -53.36 -8.84
CA GLY A 334 23.97 -54.38 -7.98
C GLY A 334 24.90 -53.81 -6.90
N VAL A 335 25.04 -52.48 -6.83
CA VAL A 335 25.74 -51.77 -5.76
C VAL A 335 24.71 -51.06 -4.90
N THR A 336 24.80 -51.24 -3.58
CA THR A 336 24.03 -50.46 -2.61
C THR A 336 24.97 -49.59 -1.81
N GLY A 337 24.51 -48.40 -1.40
CA GLY A 337 25.30 -47.52 -0.57
C GLY A 337 24.49 -46.41 0.08
N SER A 338 25.17 -45.67 0.95
CA SER A 338 24.70 -44.48 1.65
C SER A 338 25.87 -43.54 1.92
N ASP A 339 25.57 -42.33 2.40
CA ASP A 339 26.56 -41.36 2.88
C ASP A 339 27.60 -41.03 1.79
N LEU A 340 27.13 -40.84 0.56
CA LEU A 340 27.99 -40.55 -0.58
C LEU A 340 28.51 -39.11 -0.53
N VAL A 341 29.84 -38.97 -0.57
CA VAL A 341 30.54 -37.67 -0.53
C VAL A 341 31.55 -37.57 -1.68
N ALA A 342 31.61 -36.41 -2.33
CA ALA A 342 32.60 -36.13 -3.36
C ALA A 342 33.96 -35.73 -2.79
N SER A 343 35.01 -36.14 -3.48
CA SER A 343 36.36 -35.61 -3.31
C SER A 343 36.38 -34.10 -3.56
N PRO A 344 37.37 -33.36 -3.02
CA PRO A 344 37.44 -31.90 -3.16
C PRO A 344 37.47 -31.40 -4.61
N ASP A 345 37.98 -32.19 -5.54
CA ASP A 345 38.01 -31.88 -6.98
C ASP A 345 36.78 -32.40 -7.74
N GLY A 346 35.86 -33.10 -7.07
CA GLY A 346 34.65 -33.68 -7.65
C GLY A 346 34.86 -34.88 -8.57
N SER A 347 36.09 -35.41 -8.67
CA SER A 347 36.43 -36.46 -9.64
C SER A 347 36.03 -37.87 -9.17
N VAL A 348 36.01 -38.09 -7.86
CA VAL A 348 35.72 -39.40 -7.23
C VAL A 348 34.72 -39.23 -6.09
N TYR A 349 33.79 -40.17 -5.96
CA TYR A 349 32.89 -40.29 -4.81
C TYR A 349 33.37 -41.39 -3.86
N VAL A 350 33.24 -41.15 -2.55
CA VAL A 350 33.34 -42.18 -1.52
C VAL A 350 31.96 -42.43 -0.93
N PHE A 351 31.64 -43.68 -0.60
CA PHE A 351 30.38 -44.03 0.06
C PHE A 351 30.56 -45.29 0.92
N SER A 352 29.70 -45.46 1.93
CA SER A 352 29.55 -46.73 2.63
C SER A 352 28.59 -47.61 1.86
N GLY A 353 28.90 -48.89 1.67
CA GLY A 353 28.02 -49.74 0.89
C GLY A 353 28.37 -51.21 0.83
N VAL A 354 27.61 -51.91 0.00
CA VAL A 354 27.82 -53.32 -0.33
C VAL A 354 27.90 -53.44 -1.86
N ALA A 355 29.01 -53.99 -2.34
CA ALA A 355 29.15 -54.41 -3.73
C ALA A 355 29.65 -55.86 -3.77
N HIS A 356 29.07 -56.69 -4.64
CA HIS A 356 29.46 -58.10 -4.79
C HIS A 356 29.46 -58.90 -3.47
N ASN A 357 28.48 -58.63 -2.59
CA ASN A 357 28.35 -59.22 -1.24
C ASN A 357 29.49 -58.89 -0.27
N GLU A 358 30.21 -57.79 -0.51
CA GLU A 358 31.27 -57.30 0.35
C GLU A 358 30.89 -55.93 0.90
N ALA A 359 30.91 -55.76 2.22
CA ALA A 359 30.62 -54.48 2.87
C ALA A 359 31.91 -53.67 3.06
N GLY A 360 31.84 -52.35 2.96
CA GLY A 360 32.97 -51.47 3.28
C GLY A 360 32.80 -50.09 2.68
N LEU A 361 33.88 -49.33 2.68
CA LEU A 361 33.95 -48.09 1.92
C LEU A 361 34.33 -48.40 0.48
N TYR A 362 33.65 -47.73 -0.44
CA TYR A 362 33.92 -47.82 -1.87
C TYR A 362 34.23 -46.45 -2.44
N LEU A 363 35.12 -46.45 -3.44
CA LEU A 363 35.39 -45.32 -4.30
C LEU A 363 34.86 -45.61 -5.69
N ILE A 364 34.28 -44.60 -6.33
CA ILE A 364 33.79 -44.67 -7.71
C ILE A 364 34.07 -43.34 -8.39
N ASP A 365 34.47 -43.36 -9.66
CA ASP A 365 34.68 -42.13 -10.40
C ASP A 365 33.34 -41.41 -10.60
N SER A 366 33.36 -40.08 -10.75
CA SER A 366 32.15 -39.27 -10.79
C SER A 366 31.26 -39.51 -12.02
N ASP A 367 31.80 -40.19 -13.03
CA ASP A 367 31.10 -40.72 -14.21
C ASP A 367 30.46 -42.10 -14.00
N GLY A 368 30.60 -42.69 -12.81
CA GLY A 368 30.06 -43.99 -12.44
C GLY A 368 30.97 -45.18 -12.79
N THR A 369 32.21 -44.94 -13.22
CA THR A 369 33.17 -45.99 -13.56
C THR A 369 34.17 -46.26 -12.44
N ASN A 370 35.07 -47.23 -12.64
CA ASN A 370 36.20 -47.52 -11.75
C ASN A 370 35.85 -47.77 -10.27
N LEU A 371 34.70 -48.40 -10.01
CA LEU A 371 34.31 -48.84 -8.66
C LEU A 371 35.40 -49.71 -8.03
N ARG A 372 35.91 -49.28 -6.87
CA ARG A 372 36.92 -50.01 -6.10
C ARG A 372 36.61 -49.99 -4.60
N ARG A 373 36.83 -51.12 -3.94
CA ARG A 373 36.69 -51.23 -2.48
C ARG A 373 37.93 -50.66 -1.80
N LEU A 374 37.73 -49.78 -0.83
CA LEU A 374 38.78 -49.09 -0.08
C LEU A 374 39.07 -49.78 1.26
N THR A 375 38.03 -50.24 1.97
CA THR A 375 38.20 -50.93 3.26
C THR A 375 37.64 -52.35 3.22
N ILE A 376 38.35 -53.27 3.88
CA ILE A 376 37.95 -54.66 4.03
C ILE A 376 37.44 -54.86 5.45
N THR A 377 36.13 -54.96 5.62
CA THR A 377 35.49 -55.29 6.88
C THR A 377 34.57 -56.51 6.75
N PRO A 378 34.33 -57.24 7.86
CA PRO A 378 33.23 -58.19 7.94
C PRO A 378 31.88 -57.51 7.65
N LEU A 379 30.93 -58.25 7.05
CA LEU A 379 29.59 -57.76 6.68
C LEU A 379 28.79 -57.19 7.86
N ASP A 380 29.07 -57.64 9.09
CA ASP A 380 28.42 -57.26 10.33
C ASP A 380 29.06 -56.04 11.04
N LEU A 381 30.17 -55.52 10.51
CA LEU A 381 30.91 -54.37 11.04
C LEU A 381 31.24 -53.37 9.92
N PRO A 382 30.24 -52.69 9.33
CA PRO A 382 30.47 -51.77 8.23
C PRO A 382 31.23 -50.51 8.69
N ASP A 383 32.10 -50.00 7.82
CA ASP A 383 32.65 -48.66 7.94
C ASP A 383 31.63 -47.67 7.39
N LEU A 384 31.32 -46.62 8.15
CA LEU A 384 30.22 -45.69 7.87
C LEU A 384 30.72 -44.24 7.81
N GLU A 385 29.86 -43.34 7.30
CA GLU A 385 30.03 -41.88 7.37
C GLU A 385 31.42 -41.41 6.86
N PRO A 386 31.82 -41.77 5.63
CA PRO A 386 33.10 -41.36 5.10
C PRO A 386 33.14 -39.85 4.83
N ALA A 387 34.29 -39.21 5.06
CA ALA A 387 34.51 -37.81 4.68
C ALA A 387 35.93 -37.60 4.15
N TRP A 388 36.06 -36.81 3.09
CA TRP A 388 37.33 -36.46 2.48
C TRP A 388 38.06 -35.37 3.27
N SER A 389 39.37 -35.50 3.37
CA SER A 389 40.24 -34.38 3.70
C SER A 389 40.24 -33.34 2.58
N PRO A 390 40.45 -32.05 2.90
CA PRO A 390 40.43 -30.95 1.92
C PRO A 390 41.50 -31.08 0.82
N ASP A 391 42.59 -31.80 1.08
CA ASP A 391 43.64 -32.13 0.10
C ASP A 391 43.34 -33.37 -0.76
N GLY A 392 42.26 -34.10 -0.47
CA GLY A 392 41.87 -35.32 -1.18
C GLY A 392 42.77 -36.53 -0.90
N LEU A 393 43.69 -36.47 0.07
CA LEU A 393 44.64 -37.55 0.34
C LEU A 393 44.13 -38.57 1.36
N TRP A 394 43.22 -38.16 2.25
CA TRP A 394 42.73 -38.97 3.35
C TRP A 394 41.21 -39.03 3.35
N ILE A 395 40.69 -40.16 3.85
CA ILE A 395 39.28 -40.36 4.11
C ILE A 395 39.15 -40.73 5.58
N SER A 396 38.40 -39.91 6.34
CA SER A 396 37.95 -40.30 7.68
C SER A 396 36.68 -41.13 7.59
N PHE A 397 36.47 -42.02 8.54
CA PHE A 397 35.26 -42.83 8.63
C PHE A 397 35.02 -43.31 10.05
N THR A 398 33.76 -43.66 10.33
CA THR A 398 33.34 -44.29 11.57
C THR A 398 33.51 -45.80 11.43
N ARG A 399 34.23 -46.43 12.36
CA ARG A 399 34.33 -47.89 12.44
C ARG A 399 33.72 -48.39 13.74
N TRP A 400 32.80 -49.33 13.62
CA TRP A 400 32.28 -50.06 14.77
C TRP A 400 33.27 -51.13 15.23
N SER A 401 33.61 -51.11 16.51
CA SER A 401 34.40 -52.18 17.14
C SER A 401 33.55 -52.90 18.21
N ALA A 402 33.30 -54.19 17.99
CA ALA A 402 32.46 -55.00 18.87
C ALA A 402 32.94 -54.92 20.33
N GLY A 403 32.06 -54.47 21.23
CA GLY A 403 32.33 -54.36 22.67
C GLY A 403 33.16 -53.15 23.12
N SER A 404 33.57 -52.25 22.21
CA SER A 404 34.41 -51.08 22.54
C SER A 404 33.85 -49.72 22.10
N GLY A 405 32.78 -49.71 21.30
CA GLY A 405 32.15 -48.49 20.80
C GLY A 405 32.54 -48.19 19.35
N ASN A 406 32.23 -46.98 18.90
CA ASN A 406 32.60 -46.47 17.58
C ASN A 406 33.82 -45.58 17.71
N ASP A 407 34.76 -45.70 16.79
CA ASP A 407 35.94 -44.86 16.71
C ASP A 407 36.02 -44.13 15.37
N ILE A 408 36.74 -43.00 15.35
CA ILE A 408 37.11 -42.29 14.12
C ILE A 408 38.44 -42.82 13.60
N TRP A 409 38.42 -43.30 12.38
CA TRP A 409 39.59 -43.79 11.66
C TRP A 409 39.88 -42.93 10.44
N ILE A 410 41.12 -42.95 9.97
CA ILE A 410 41.51 -42.41 8.66
C ILE A 410 42.21 -43.48 7.82
N ILE A 411 42.06 -43.39 6.50
CA ILE A 411 42.77 -44.20 5.51
C ILE A 411 43.21 -43.33 4.34
N ALA A 412 44.35 -43.65 3.73
CA ALA A 412 44.80 -42.99 2.51
C ALA A 412 43.84 -43.31 1.33
N ALA A 413 43.41 -42.28 0.59
CA ALA A 413 42.48 -42.43 -0.53
C ALA A 413 43.05 -43.24 -1.72
N SER A 414 44.38 -43.32 -1.81
CA SER A 414 45.09 -44.21 -2.75
C SER A 414 44.88 -45.70 -2.44
N GLY A 415 44.43 -46.03 -1.23
CA GLY A 415 44.51 -47.38 -0.67
C GLY A 415 45.95 -47.80 -0.36
N GLY A 416 46.10 -49.05 0.09
CA GLY A 416 47.40 -49.69 0.33
C GLY A 416 48.02 -49.49 1.71
N MET A 417 47.53 -48.53 2.51
CA MET A 417 47.88 -48.37 3.92
C MET A 417 46.80 -48.95 4.84
N LEU A 418 47.21 -49.44 6.01
CA LEU A 418 46.27 -49.81 7.06
C LEU A 418 45.62 -48.55 7.63
N PRO A 419 44.32 -48.60 7.97
CA PRO A 419 43.64 -47.51 8.67
C PRO A 419 44.32 -47.14 9.99
N ILE A 420 44.29 -45.86 10.35
CA ILE A 420 44.81 -45.29 11.60
C ILE A 420 43.63 -44.87 12.48
N ASN A 421 43.60 -45.30 13.73
CA ASN A 421 42.57 -44.91 14.70
C ASN A 421 42.95 -43.59 15.39
N LEU A 422 42.17 -42.54 15.19
CA LEU A 422 42.42 -41.21 15.76
C LEU A 422 41.85 -41.05 17.18
N THR A 423 40.93 -41.92 17.59
CA THR A 423 40.23 -41.85 18.89
C THR A 423 40.49 -43.07 19.78
N ALA A 424 41.55 -43.84 19.51
CA ALA A 424 41.92 -45.01 20.31
C ALA A 424 42.10 -44.70 21.82
N ASP A 425 42.42 -43.45 22.18
CA ASP A 425 42.53 -42.96 23.55
C ASP A 425 41.17 -42.74 24.26
N ARG A 426 40.05 -42.85 23.55
CA ARG A 426 38.67 -42.56 24.00
C ARG A 426 37.81 -43.81 24.21
N GLY A 427 38.43 -44.99 24.34
CA GLY A 427 37.72 -46.27 24.42
C GLY A 427 36.56 -46.31 25.43
N GLY A 428 35.45 -46.95 25.04
CA GLY A 428 34.22 -47.05 25.85
C GLY A 428 33.18 -45.96 25.58
N TYR A 429 33.51 -44.98 24.74
CA TYR A 429 32.59 -43.96 24.23
C TYR A 429 32.28 -44.18 22.74
N GLN A 430 31.30 -43.49 22.18
CA GLN A 430 30.97 -43.57 20.76
C GLN A 430 31.42 -42.31 20.04
N GLN A 431 32.36 -42.44 19.10
CA GLN A 431 32.75 -41.37 18.20
C GLN A 431 32.29 -41.63 16.76
N THR A 432 31.62 -40.65 16.16
CA THR A 432 31.01 -40.80 14.82
C THR A 432 31.04 -39.49 14.02
N ALA A 433 30.64 -39.54 12.75
CA ALA A 433 30.41 -38.42 11.84
C ALA A 433 31.58 -37.40 11.78
N ALA A 434 32.78 -37.90 11.50
CA ALA A 434 33.96 -37.04 11.33
C ALA A 434 33.88 -36.24 10.02
N THR A 435 34.13 -34.94 10.10
CA THR A 435 34.17 -34.01 8.96
C THR A 435 35.41 -33.14 9.04
N TRP A 436 35.99 -32.82 7.90
CA TRP A 436 37.23 -32.04 7.81
C TRP A 436 36.92 -30.56 7.64
N SER A 437 37.70 -29.72 8.33
CA SER A 437 37.73 -28.29 8.08
C SER A 437 38.43 -27.99 6.75
N PRO A 438 38.28 -26.77 6.21
CA PRO A 438 39.15 -26.28 5.16
C PRO A 438 40.64 -26.39 5.54
N GLU A 439 41.51 -26.53 4.53
CA GLU A 439 42.96 -26.74 4.68
C GLU A 439 43.61 -25.73 5.63
N ALA A 440 43.21 -24.45 5.53
CA ALA A 440 43.76 -23.37 6.35
C ALA A 440 43.52 -23.53 7.86
N ILE A 441 42.53 -24.34 8.27
CA ILE A 441 42.18 -24.58 9.68
C ILE A 441 42.82 -25.88 10.20
N GLY A 442 42.93 -26.92 9.37
CA GLY A 442 43.65 -28.16 9.69
C GLY A 442 43.05 -29.01 10.83
N ARG A 443 41.70 -29.04 10.95
CA ARG A 443 40.98 -29.77 12.00
C ARG A 443 39.94 -30.75 11.47
N ILE A 444 39.56 -31.68 12.34
CA ILE A 444 38.44 -32.60 12.15
C ILE A 444 37.41 -32.30 13.23
N ALA A 445 36.15 -32.09 12.86
CA ALA A 445 35.03 -32.07 13.80
C ALA A 445 34.37 -33.46 13.82
N TYR A 446 33.95 -33.92 14.99
CA TYR A 446 33.35 -35.25 15.17
C TYR A 446 32.40 -35.25 16.36
N VAL A 447 31.50 -36.23 16.41
CA VAL A 447 30.64 -36.47 17.56
C VAL A 447 31.40 -37.32 18.57
N ASP A 448 31.36 -36.97 19.85
CA ASP A 448 31.83 -37.82 20.95
C ASP A 448 30.70 -38.01 21.97
N GLN A 449 30.31 -39.25 22.21
CA GLN A 449 29.30 -39.63 23.19
C GLN A 449 29.96 -40.04 24.52
N GLY A 450 30.33 -39.05 25.32
CA GLY A 450 30.78 -39.23 26.69
C GLY A 450 29.62 -39.28 27.69
N ASN A 451 29.51 -40.33 28.51
CA ASN A 451 28.53 -40.43 29.61
C ASN A 451 27.07 -40.21 29.18
N ASN A 452 26.65 -40.83 28.06
CA ASN A 452 25.31 -40.71 27.45
C ASN A 452 24.97 -39.32 26.89
N GLU A 453 25.94 -38.42 26.73
CA GLU A 453 25.73 -37.09 26.16
C GLU A 453 26.54 -36.93 24.87
N TYR A 454 25.84 -36.67 23.77
CA TYR A 454 26.45 -36.40 22.47
C TYR A 454 26.91 -34.95 22.42
N ARG A 455 28.18 -34.71 22.14
CA ARG A 455 28.76 -33.38 21.95
C ARG A 455 29.63 -33.36 20.72
N ILE A 456 29.78 -32.19 20.11
CA ILE A 456 30.72 -32.01 19.02
C ILE A 456 32.07 -31.66 19.61
N TRP A 457 33.09 -32.35 19.11
CA TRP A 457 34.48 -32.13 19.42
C TRP A 457 35.24 -31.78 18.14
N THR A 458 36.39 -31.11 18.31
CA THR A 458 37.38 -30.94 17.25
C THR A 458 38.71 -31.55 17.66
N MET A 459 39.50 -32.00 16.69
CA MET A 459 40.88 -32.45 16.88
C MET A 459 41.73 -32.02 15.69
N ASN A 460 43.04 -32.07 15.85
CA ASN A 460 43.98 -31.97 14.73
C ASN A 460 43.86 -33.23 13.84
N ALA A 461 44.32 -33.13 12.59
CA ALA A 461 44.29 -34.26 11.64
C ALA A 461 45.06 -35.51 12.10
N ASP A 462 46.02 -35.35 13.02
CA ASP A 462 46.78 -36.44 13.65
C ASP A 462 46.11 -37.03 14.91
N GLY A 463 44.90 -36.57 15.25
CA GLY A 463 44.14 -37.00 16.43
C GLY A 463 44.51 -36.29 17.74
N SER A 464 45.48 -35.36 17.71
CA SER A 464 45.87 -34.58 18.90
C SER A 464 44.93 -33.39 19.16
N ASP A 465 45.07 -32.75 20.33
CA ASP A 465 44.36 -31.51 20.71
C ASP A 465 42.83 -31.57 20.57
N LYS A 466 42.25 -32.62 21.15
CA LYS A 466 40.80 -32.86 21.23
C LYS A 466 40.12 -31.83 22.12
N ARG A 467 39.17 -31.06 21.58
CA ARG A 467 38.43 -29.99 22.28
C ARG A 467 36.94 -30.14 22.08
N VAL A 468 36.16 -30.07 23.15
CA VAL A 468 34.70 -29.96 23.07
C VAL A 468 34.32 -28.55 22.62
N ILE A 469 33.36 -28.44 21.71
CA ILE A 469 32.90 -27.14 21.16
C ILE A 469 31.42 -26.84 21.42
N THR A 470 30.62 -27.84 21.78
CA THR A 470 29.19 -27.65 22.11
C THR A 470 28.81 -28.12 23.50
N THR A 471 27.61 -27.72 23.96
CA THR A 471 27.13 -27.98 25.32
C THR A 471 26.33 -29.29 25.49
N GLY A 472 25.86 -29.95 24.43
CA GLY A 472 25.18 -31.25 24.54
C GLY A 472 23.96 -31.44 23.62
N GLY A 473 23.71 -32.70 23.26
CA GLY A 473 22.63 -33.14 22.37
C GLY A 473 23.00 -33.20 20.89
N ASP A 474 24.27 -33.05 20.54
CA ASP A 474 24.66 -32.57 19.21
C ASP A 474 25.23 -33.68 18.32
N ARG A 475 24.83 -33.71 17.04
CA ARG A 475 25.17 -34.75 16.07
C ARG A 475 25.45 -34.16 14.68
N MET A 476 26.08 -34.95 13.81
CA MET A 476 26.26 -34.65 12.38
C MET A 476 26.87 -33.25 12.11
N PRO A 477 28.09 -32.98 12.62
CA PRO A 477 28.76 -31.71 12.34
C PRO A 477 29.15 -31.58 10.87
N THR A 478 29.12 -30.35 10.35
CA THR A 478 29.68 -29.97 9.04
C THR A 478 30.33 -28.60 9.13
N TRP A 479 31.49 -28.42 8.51
CA TRP A 479 32.20 -27.14 8.50
C TRP A 479 31.64 -26.21 7.43
N SER A 480 31.56 -24.91 7.75
CA SER A 480 31.41 -23.89 6.73
C SER A 480 32.67 -23.83 5.85
N PRO A 481 32.58 -23.45 4.56
CA PRO A 481 33.73 -23.44 3.65
C PRO A 481 34.83 -22.45 4.04
N ASP A 482 34.50 -21.42 4.83
CA ASP A 482 35.46 -20.47 5.40
C ASP A 482 36.10 -20.98 6.70
N GLY A 483 35.61 -22.11 7.24
CA GLY A 483 36.12 -22.75 8.44
C GLY A 483 35.79 -22.03 9.75
N THR A 484 34.94 -21.01 9.73
CA THR A 484 34.63 -20.19 10.91
C THR A 484 33.48 -20.75 11.75
N THR A 485 32.59 -21.53 11.13
CA THR A 485 31.34 -21.99 11.70
C THR A 485 31.17 -23.49 11.48
N ILE A 486 30.55 -24.18 12.43
CA ILE A 486 30.12 -25.57 12.28
C ILE A 486 28.59 -25.61 12.37
N ALA A 487 27.94 -26.21 11.38
CA ALA A 487 26.52 -26.54 11.45
C ALA A 487 26.32 -27.96 11.98
N PHE A 488 25.26 -28.19 12.74
CA PHE A 488 25.02 -29.49 13.36
C PHE A 488 23.55 -29.72 13.69
N GLN A 489 23.18 -30.98 13.88
CA GLN A 489 21.89 -31.36 14.43
C GLN A 489 21.92 -31.27 15.96
N LYS A 490 21.08 -30.42 16.55
CA LYS A 490 20.87 -30.34 17.99
C LYS A 490 19.64 -31.13 18.42
N SER A 491 19.85 -32.17 19.22
CA SER A 491 18.80 -33.02 19.82
C SER A 491 18.35 -32.43 21.15
N GLY A 492 17.07 -32.61 21.51
CA GLY A 492 16.52 -32.17 22.80
C GLY A 492 15.96 -30.74 22.83
N VAL A 493 16.10 -29.98 21.74
CA VAL A 493 15.36 -28.73 21.51
C VAL A 493 14.26 -29.02 20.48
N ALA A 494 13.01 -28.69 20.82
CA ALA A 494 11.80 -29.00 20.03
C ALA A 494 11.67 -30.48 19.61
N THR A 495 11.31 -31.34 20.58
CA THR A 495 10.86 -32.75 20.46
C THR A 495 11.63 -33.78 19.58
N PHE A 496 12.37 -33.42 18.51
CA PHE A 496 13.01 -34.35 17.57
C PHE A 496 14.31 -33.83 16.92
N GLY A 497 14.71 -32.57 17.11
CA GLY A 497 16.02 -32.02 16.71
C GLY A 497 15.97 -30.96 15.61
N ASP A 498 16.86 -29.96 15.69
CA ASP A 498 16.94 -28.80 14.78
C ASP A 498 18.37 -28.55 14.29
N ILE A 499 18.54 -27.74 13.24
CA ILE A 499 19.86 -27.34 12.74
C ILE A 499 20.36 -26.12 13.50
N TRP A 500 21.54 -26.23 14.08
CA TRP A 500 22.19 -25.19 14.87
C TRP A 500 23.57 -24.89 14.30
N LEU A 501 24.07 -23.70 14.63
CA LEU A 501 25.39 -23.21 14.28
C LEU A 501 26.18 -22.94 15.56
N VAL A 502 27.47 -23.22 15.54
CA VAL A 502 28.44 -22.90 16.59
C VAL A 502 29.70 -22.34 15.95
N ASP A 503 30.40 -21.43 16.63
CA ASP A 503 31.71 -20.99 16.17
C ASP A 503 32.69 -22.18 16.19
N ALA A 504 33.60 -22.24 15.23
CA ALA A 504 34.59 -23.32 15.11
C ALA A 504 35.46 -23.51 16.37
N THR A 505 35.63 -22.44 17.16
CA THR A 505 36.36 -22.46 18.44
C THR A 505 35.49 -22.79 19.65
N GLY A 506 34.19 -22.99 19.44
CA GLY A 506 33.17 -23.16 20.47
C GLY A 506 32.52 -21.83 20.89
N GLY A 507 31.30 -21.93 21.44
CA GLY A 507 30.48 -20.78 21.83
C GLY A 507 29.56 -20.27 20.71
N ASN A 508 28.73 -19.27 21.03
CA ASN A 508 27.75 -18.66 20.12
C ASN A 508 26.79 -19.65 19.45
N GLU A 509 26.40 -20.71 20.18
CA GLU A 509 25.38 -21.65 19.72
C GLU A 509 24.06 -20.95 19.41
N ARG A 510 23.58 -21.07 18.18
CA ARG A 510 22.29 -20.52 17.74
C ARG A 510 21.57 -21.44 16.78
N ALA A 511 20.24 -21.42 16.82
CA ALA A 511 19.43 -22.07 15.78
C ALA A 511 19.69 -21.41 14.42
N LEU A 512 19.78 -22.22 13.37
CA LEU A 512 19.89 -21.74 11.99
C LEU A 512 18.58 -21.09 11.54
N LEU A 513 17.46 -21.74 11.83
CA LEU A 513 16.14 -21.26 11.43
C LEU A 513 15.57 -20.31 12.50
N PRO A 514 15.05 -19.13 12.12
CA PRO A 514 14.54 -18.15 13.08
C PRO A 514 13.26 -18.61 13.80
N ALA A 515 12.54 -19.57 13.20
CA ALA A 515 11.35 -20.19 13.79
C ALA A 515 11.49 -21.72 13.78
N PRO A 516 11.10 -22.40 14.87
CA PRO A 516 11.09 -23.85 14.91
C PRO A 516 10.02 -24.38 13.95
N LEU A 517 10.36 -25.42 13.19
CA LEU A 517 9.42 -26.19 12.38
C LEU A 517 9.06 -27.47 13.13
N PRO A 518 7.87 -28.04 12.88
CA PRO A 518 7.52 -29.32 13.47
C PRO A 518 8.39 -30.45 12.92
N GLY A 519 8.75 -31.41 13.77
CA GLY A 519 9.49 -32.62 13.37
C GLY A 519 11.00 -32.46 13.26
N PRO A 520 11.72 -33.59 13.06
CA PRO A 520 13.18 -33.60 13.02
C PRO A 520 13.73 -32.92 11.76
N ARG A 521 14.94 -32.38 11.94
CA ARG A 521 15.85 -32.02 10.85
C ARG A 521 17.20 -32.68 11.12
N SER A 522 17.88 -33.13 10.07
CA SER A 522 19.11 -33.91 10.18
C SER A 522 20.07 -33.61 9.04
N ALA A 523 21.32 -34.07 9.21
CA ALA A 523 22.39 -34.05 8.22
C ALA A 523 22.55 -32.69 7.50
N PRO A 524 22.92 -31.62 8.23
CA PRO A 524 23.24 -30.35 7.59
C PRO A 524 24.48 -30.49 6.69
N ALA A 525 24.47 -29.80 5.55
CA ALA A 525 25.61 -29.71 4.63
C ALA A 525 25.71 -28.31 4.02
N TRP A 526 26.88 -27.68 4.12
CA TRP A 526 27.14 -26.36 3.55
C TRP A 526 27.38 -26.41 2.04
N SER A 527 26.81 -25.44 1.31
CA SER A 527 27.17 -25.23 -0.09
C SER A 527 28.63 -24.80 -0.21
N PRO A 528 29.31 -25.08 -1.35
CA PRO A 528 30.73 -24.75 -1.52
C PRO A 528 31.10 -23.28 -1.34
N ASP A 529 30.16 -22.36 -1.56
CA ASP A 529 30.34 -20.91 -1.34
C ASP A 529 29.91 -20.43 0.05
N GLY A 530 29.33 -21.31 0.87
CA GLY A 530 28.83 -20.98 2.21
C GLY A 530 27.52 -20.18 2.21
N ALA A 531 26.89 -19.98 1.05
CA ALA A 531 25.65 -19.21 0.97
C ALA A 531 24.43 -19.98 1.50
N LEU A 532 24.43 -21.31 1.34
CA LEU A 532 23.31 -22.20 1.65
C LEU A 532 23.73 -23.32 2.59
N VAL A 533 22.76 -23.81 3.36
CA VAL A 533 22.84 -25.06 4.13
C VAL A 533 21.70 -25.96 3.66
N ALA A 534 22.04 -27.15 3.16
CA ALA A 534 21.10 -28.22 2.85
C ALA A 534 20.87 -29.08 4.10
N PHE A 535 19.66 -29.63 4.27
CA PHE A 535 19.33 -30.57 5.35
C PHE A 535 18.09 -31.40 4.98
N ALA A 536 17.94 -32.56 5.60
CA ALA A 536 16.73 -33.38 5.47
C ALA A 536 15.68 -32.94 6.50
N SER A 537 14.41 -32.86 6.10
CA SER A 537 13.31 -32.52 7.01
C SER A 537 11.97 -33.11 6.56
N GLY A 538 11.18 -33.59 7.52
CA GLY A 538 9.83 -34.10 7.32
C GLY A 538 8.71 -33.15 7.74
N HIS A 539 9.01 -31.86 7.98
CA HIS A 539 8.08 -30.94 8.67
C HIS A 539 6.73 -30.75 7.99
N GLU A 540 6.66 -30.78 6.65
CA GLU A 540 5.42 -30.62 5.89
C GLU A 540 4.41 -31.77 6.12
N THR A 541 4.91 -32.98 6.43
CA THR A 541 4.09 -34.19 6.63
C THR A 541 4.09 -34.64 8.09
N TYR A 542 4.64 -33.82 8.98
CA TYR A 542 4.74 -34.14 10.40
C TYR A 542 3.34 -34.25 11.03
N GLY A 543 3.09 -35.36 11.75
CA GLY A 543 1.79 -35.65 12.34
C GLY A 543 0.80 -36.38 11.42
N SER A 544 1.17 -36.65 10.16
CA SER A 544 0.33 -37.40 9.20
C SER A 544 0.30 -38.93 9.43
N GLY A 545 1.15 -39.45 10.32
CA GLY A 545 1.37 -40.89 10.52
C GLY A 545 2.40 -41.51 9.57
N ASN A 546 2.78 -40.80 8.50
CA ASN A 546 3.86 -41.19 7.59
C ASN A 546 4.72 -39.96 7.25
N VAL A 547 5.77 -39.73 8.04
CA VAL A 547 6.68 -38.59 7.83
C VAL A 547 7.62 -38.92 6.68
N ILE A 548 7.52 -38.14 5.60
CA ILE A 548 8.41 -38.26 4.44
C ILE A 548 9.39 -37.11 4.49
N GLU A 549 10.65 -37.42 4.80
CA GLU A 549 11.73 -36.45 4.77
C GLU A 549 12.07 -36.07 3.32
N GLN A 550 12.38 -34.79 3.12
CA GLN A 550 12.76 -34.17 1.86
C GLN A 550 13.99 -33.29 2.08
N VAL A 551 14.78 -33.03 1.04
CA VAL A 551 15.92 -32.10 1.14
C VAL A 551 15.40 -30.67 1.02
N TYR A 552 15.81 -29.84 1.96
CA TYR A 552 15.60 -28.39 1.95
C TYR A 552 16.94 -27.68 1.93
N THR A 553 16.95 -26.47 1.39
CA THR A 553 18.06 -25.52 1.53
C THR A 553 17.57 -24.26 2.22
N VAL A 554 18.42 -23.65 3.02
CA VAL A 554 18.19 -22.32 3.62
C VAL A 554 19.47 -21.50 3.49
N ARG A 555 19.36 -20.18 3.47
CA ARG A 555 20.55 -19.33 3.57
C ARG A 555 21.21 -19.45 4.94
N ALA A 556 22.51 -19.17 4.99
CA ALA A 556 23.30 -19.17 6.23
C ALA A 556 22.76 -18.23 7.33
N ASP A 557 21.99 -17.20 6.94
CA ASP A 557 21.30 -16.27 7.85
C ASP A 557 19.95 -16.81 8.36
N GLY A 558 19.53 -17.99 7.92
CA GLY A 558 18.25 -18.62 8.28
C GLY A 558 17.06 -18.23 7.40
N SER A 559 17.27 -17.35 6.41
CA SER A 559 16.21 -16.91 5.50
C SER A 559 16.10 -17.80 4.25
N GLY A 560 14.95 -17.71 3.57
CA GLY A 560 14.80 -18.32 2.25
C GLY A 560 14.81 -19.85 2.27
N LEU A 561 14.07 -20.46 3.21
CA LEU A 561 13.86 -21.91 3.22
C LEU A 561 13.15 -22.37 1.94
N VAL A 562 13.72 -23.36 1.27
CA VAL A 562 13.24 -23.88 -0.01
C VAL A 562 13.33 -25.40 -0.02
N ARG A 563 12.24 -26.06 -0.43
CA ARG A 563 12.25 -27.50 -0.73
C ARG A 563 12.97 -27.76 -2.05
N ARG A 564 13.90 -28.72 -2.09
CA ARG A 564 14.64 -29.09 -3.31
C ARG A 564 14.18 -30.41 -3.92
N THR A 565 13.69 -31.35 -3.13
CA THR A 565 13.24 -32.67 -3.63
C THR A 565 11.72 -32.82 -3.58
N GLU A 566 11.17 -33.64 -4.47
CA GLU A 566 9.77 -34.11 -4.46
C GLU A 566 9.72 -35.64 -4.55
N ALA A 567 10.57 -36.32 -3.77
CA ALA A 567 10.69 -37.77 -3.78
C ALA A 567 9.45 -38.44 -3.17
N ALA A 568 9.05 -39.58 -3.72
CA ALA A 568 7.93 -40.37 -3.20
C ALA A 568 8.29 -41.11 -1.90
N ALA A 569 9.58 -41.35 -1.66
CA ALA A 569 10.12 -41.96 -0.46
C ALA A 569 10.91 -40.93 0.37
N ALA A 570 11.19 -41.28 1.63
CA ALA A 570 12.03 -40.46 2.49
C ALA A 570 13.45 -40.35 1.95
N VAL A 571 14.02 -39.16 2.04
CA VAL A 571 15.41 -38.88 1.65
C VAL A 571 16.22 -38.41 2.86
N ALA A 572 17.51 -38.69 2.86
CA ALA A 572 18.44 -38.35 3.93
C ALA A 572 19.81 -37.94 3.38
N ASN A 573 20.70 -37.50 4.29
CA ASN A 573 22.12 -37.28 4.02
C ASN A 573 22.42 -36.41 2.78
N PRO A 574 21.87 -35.18 2.70
CA PRO A 574 22.18 -34.31 1.57
C PRO A 574 23.67 -33.91 1.59
N ALA A 575 24.32 -33.93 0.44
CA ALA A 575 25.66 -33.38 0.26
C ALA A 575 25.76 -32.59 -1.04
N TRP A 576 26.78 -31.74 -1.14
CA TRP A 576 27.00 -30.88 -2.30
C TRP A 576 28.10 -31.45 -3.18
N ILE A 577 27.90 -31.39 -4.49
CA ILE A 577 28.93 -31.77 -5.47
C ILE A 577 29.10 -30.67 -6.50
N THR A 578 30.35 -30.40 -6.88
CA THR A 578 30.68 -29.45 -7.94
C THR A 578 30.55 -30.09 -9.32
N ARG A 579 30.05 -29.35 -10.31
CA ARG A 579 30.03 -29.77 -11.71
C ARG A 579 31.32 -29.46 -12.45
#